data_AF-A0A6M0D496-F1
#
_entry.id   AF-A0A6M0D496-F1
#
_cell.length_a   1.000
_cell.length_b   1.000
_cell.length_c   1.000
_cell.angle_alpha   90.00
_cell.angle_beta   90.00
_cell.angle_gamma   90.00
#
_symmetry.space_group_name_H-M   'P 1'
#
loop_
_entity.id
_entity.type
_entity.pdbx_description
1 polymer ?
#
loop_
_entity_poly.entity_id
_entity_poly.type
_entity_poly.pdbx_seq_one_letter_code
_entity_poly.pdbx_strand_id
1 'polypeptide(L)'
;LMRLAEATAGGGQLQTYRIVNDTAAAFGIRQVQFSEGVSAREDDTLAAWIIQFTLSEKRSNPEKVEGRRKASGVAKQSAPGQAVGGEGGAAADGSTKPKELTGFESVLKRVDDYIGGAA
;
A
#
# COMPACT_ATOMS: atom_id res chain seq x y z
N LEU A 1 36.18 8.20 10.42
CA LEU A 1 34.72 8.34 10.65
C LEU A 1 34.05 9.30 9.67
N MET A 2 34.61 10.49 9.41
CA MET A 2 33.99 11.47 8.49
C MET A 2 33.62 10.88 7.11
N ARG A 3 34.53 10.09 6.51
CA ARG A 3 34.23 9.36 5.27
C ARG A 3 33.04 8.39 5.34
N LEU A 4 32.75 7.82 6.51
CA LEU A 4 31.58 6.96 6.71
C LEU A 4 30.29 7.79 6.81
N ALA A 5 30.38 9.00 7.37
CA ALA A 5 29.25 9.91 7.49
C ALA A 5 28.87 10.55 6.15
N GLU A 6 29.86 10.88 5.33
CA GLU A 6 29.69 11.49 4.01
C GLU A 6 29.43 10.46 2.90
N ALA A 7 29.53 9.16 3.21
CA ALA A 7 29.33 8.11 2.23
C ALA A 7 27.88 8.11 1.72
N THR A 8 27.75 8.08 0.40
CA THR A 8 26.47 7.91 -0.28
C THR A 8 26.46 6.61 -1.07
N ALA A 9 25.29 5.98 -1.12
CA ALA A 9 24.97 4.92 -2.05
C ALA A 9 24.63 5.52 -3.43
N GLY A 10 24.29 4.65 -4.39
CA GLY A 10 23.88 5.09 -5.72
C GLY A 10 22.74 6.11 -5.68
N GLY A 11 22.85 7.16 -6.50
CA GLY A 11 21.83 8.20 -6.61
C GLY A 11 21.78 9.20 -5.44
N GLY A 12 22.88 9.36 -4.69
CA GLY A 12 22.98 10.37 -3.63
C GLY A 12 22.27 10.02 -2.33
N GLN A 13 21.80 8.77 -2.19
CA GLN A 13 21.18 8.29 -0.96
C GLN A 13 22.24 8.10 0.13
N LEU A 14 21.89 8.33 1.39
CA LEU A 14 22.79 8.07 2.51
C LEU A 14 23.18 6.59 2.58
N GLN A 15 24.47 6.33 2.83
CA GLN A 15 24.96 4.97 2.98
C GLN A 15 24.35 4.32 4.23
N THR A 16 23.85 3.09 4.06
CA THR A 16 23.27 2.32 5.15
C THR A 16 24.31 1.38 5.74
N TYR A 17 24.42 1.38 7.06
CA TYR A 17 25.35 0.54 7.81
C TYR A 17 24.61 -0.45 8.70
N ARG A 18 25.21 -1.62 8.92
CA ARG A 18 24.73 -2.55 9.94
C ARG A 18 25.35 -2.18 11.29
N ILE A 19 24.51 -2.00 12.30
CA ILE A 19 24.96 -1.74 13.66
C ILE A 19 25.08 -3.05 14.42
N VAL A 20 26.20 -3.22 15.14
CA VAL A 20 26.44 -4.34 16.04
C VAL A 20 26.67 -3.75 17.43
N ASN A 21 25.57 -3.63 18.18
CA ASN A 21 25.56 -3.09 19.53
C ASN A 21 24.37 -3.70 20.27
N ASP A 22 24.58 -4.14 21.52
CA ASP A 22 23.57 -4.87 22.27
C ASP A 22 22.35 -4.00 22.63
N THR A 23 22.58 -2.73 22.97
CA THR A 23 21.51 -1.76 23.23
C THR A 23 20.67 -1.53 21.97
N ALA A 24 21.32 -1.26 20.83
CA ALA A 24 20.63 -1.15 19.55
C ALA A 24 19.89 -2.45 19.18
N ALA A 25 20.50 -3.60 19.51
CA ALA A 25 19.93 -4.90 19.23
C ALA A 25 18.64 -5.16 20.02
N ALA A 26 18.62 -4.78 21.29
CA ALA A 26 17.47 -4.84 22.19
C ALA A 26 16.31 -3.95 21.71
N PHE A 27 16.61 -2.78 21.15
CA PHE A 27 15.61 -1.92 20.51
C PHE A 27 15.16 -2.39 19.11
N GLY A 28 15.68 -3.51 18.60
CA GLY A 28 15.35 -4.02 17.27
C GLY A 28 16.03 -3.26 16.12
N ILE A 29 16.89 -2.30 16.42
CA ILE A 29 17.66 -1.53 15.45
C ILE A 29 18.73 -2.44 14.85
N ARG A 30 18.82 -2.48 13.52
CA ARG A 30 19.78 -3.33 12.78
C ARG A 30 20.53 -2.58 11.70
N GLN A 31 19.88 -1.61 11.08
CA GLN A 31 20.44 -0.80 10.01
C GLN A 31 20.24 0.67 10.33
N VAL A 32 21.27 1.47 10.04
CA VAL A 32 21.33 2.88 10.42
C VAL A 32 21.96 3.71 9.31
N GLN A 33 21.69 5.02 9.33
CA GLN A 33 22.30 6.03 8.48
C GLN A 33 22.73 7.23 9.35
N PHE A 34 23.72 8.00 8.91
CA PHE A 34 24.05 9.27 9.56
C PHE A 34 23.02 10.33 9.19
N SER A 35 22.51 11.13 10.14
CA SER A 35 21.34 12.01 9.89
C SER A 35 21.55 13.51 10.11
N GLU A 36 22.48 13.94 10.99
CA GLU A 36 22.62 15.36 11.35
C GLU A 36 24.05 15.87 11.19
N GLY A 37 25.04 15.13 11.69
CA GLY A 37 26.43 15.52 11.57
C GLY A 37 27.33 14.66 12.46
N VAL A 38 28.64 14.74 12.20
CA VAL A 38 29.67 14.10 13.02
C VAL A 38 30.61 15.18 13.50
N SER A 39 30.79 15.28 14.81
CA SER A 39 31.81 16.12 15.42
C SER A 39 32.91 15.26 16.02
N ALA A 40 34.14 15.77 15.97
CA ALA A 40 35.29 15.17 16.61
C ALA A 40 36.10 16.29 17.27
N ARG A 41 36.38 16.14 18.56
CA ARG A 41 37.25 17.04 19.31
C ARG A 41 38.30 16.22 20.06
N GLU A 42 39.49 16.78 20.24
CA GLU A 42 40.50 16.16 21.09
C GLU A 42 40.02 16.18 22.55
N ASP A 43 40.32 15.12 23.28
CA ASP A 43 40.12 15.06 24.73
C ASP A 43 41.19 15.92 25.42
N ASP A 44 40.78 16.65 26.45
CA ASP A 44 41.66 17.62 27.11
C ASP A 44 42.72 16.95 28.01
N THR A 45 42.56 15.65 28.30
CA THR A 45 43.40 14.91 29.26
C THR A 45 44.04 13.65 28.65
N LEU A 46 43.41 13.07 27.64
CA LEU A 46 43.86 11.84 26.98
C LEU A 46 44.31 12.15 25.55
N ALA A 47 45.27 11.38 25.05
CA ALA A 47 45.63 11.39 23.62
C ALA A 47 44.57 10.65 22.79
N ALA A 48 43.34 11.14 22.83
CA ALA A 48 42.17 10.52 22.22
C ALA A 48 41.24 11.56 21.61
N TRP A 49 40.36 11.10 20.73
CA TRP A 49 39.31 11.92 20.13
C TRP A 49 37.97 11.54 20.73
N ILE A 50 37.25 12.54 21.25
CA ILE A 50 35.84 12.41 21.58
C ILE A 50 35.05 12.67 20.31
N ILE A 51 34.21 11.70 19.95
CA ILE A 51 33.42 11.74 18.73
C ILE A 51 31.93 11.69 19.10
N GLN A 52 31.15 12.61 18.54
CA GLN A 52 29.71 12.63 18.68
C GLN A 52 29.02 12.63 17.31
N PHE A 53 27.97 11.82 17.17
CA PHE A 53 27.20 11.69 15.94
C PHE A 53 25.79 11.18 16.21
N THR A 54 24.85 11.49 15.31
CA THR A 54 23.48 10.99 15.34
C THR A 54 23.27 9.95 14.25
N LEU A 55 22.63 8.83 14.61
CA LEU A 55 22.24 7.77 13.69
C LEU A 55 20.71 7.66 13.62
N SER A 56 20.16 7.60 12.41
CA SER A 56 18.74 7.29 12.17
C SER A 56 18.57 5.83 11.79
N GLU A 57 17.51 5.18 12.30
CA GLU A 57 17.18 3.81 11.94
C GLU A 57 16.65 3.73 10.49
N LYS A 58 17.11 2.70 9.75
CA LYS A 58 16.59 2.37 8.43
C LYS A 58 16.02 0.95 8.44
N ARG A 59 14.78 0.78 7.94
CA ARG A 59 14.10 -0.54 7.81
C ARG A 59 13.98 -1.30 9.13
N SER A 60 13.19 -0.74 10.04
CA SER A 60 12.90 -1.41 11.30
C SER A 60 12.08 -2.69 11.08
N ASN A 61 12.19 -3.66 11.99
CA ASN A 61 11.38 -4.89 11.93
C ASN A 61 9.87 -4.62 11.83
N PRO A 62 9.28 -3.62 12.53
CA PRO A 62 7.89 -3.20 12.34
C PRO A 62 7.56 -2.79 10.90
N GLU A 63 8.38 -1.97 10.22
CA GLU A 63 8.17 -1.64 8.79
C GLU A 63 8.22 -2.89 7.90
N LYS A 64 9.12 -3.84 8.20
CA LYS A 64 9.19 -5.13 7.49
C LYS A 64 7.97 -6.01 7.75
N VAL A 65 7.43 -6.00 8.96
CA VAL A 65 6.24 -6.75 9.33
C VAL A 65 5.00 -6.13 8.68
N GLU A 66 4.90 -4.81 8.67
CA GLU A 66 3.82 -4.09 7.99
C GLU A 66 3.86 -4.27 6.47
N GLY A 67 5.04 -4.14 5.85
CA GLY A 67 5.20 -4.44 4.41
C GLY A 67 4.92 -5.91 4.07
N ARG A 68 5.04 -6.83 5.03
CA ARG A 68 4.69 -8.26 4.85
C ARG A 68 3.22 -8.56 5.14
N ARG A 69 2.46 -7.66 5.77
CA ARG A 69 0.99 -7.74 5.75
C ARG A 69 0.56 -7.53 4.31
N LYS A 70 0.42 -8.64 3.57
CA LYS A 70 -0.28 -8.68 2.29
C LYS A 70 -1.56 -7.88 2.48
N ALA A 71 -1.81 -6.89 1.62
CA ALA A 71 -3.10 -6.23 1.57
C ALA A 71 -4.16 -7.35 1.58
N SER A 72 -4.92 -7.45 2.68
CA SER A 72 -6.08 -8.34 2.73
C SER A 72 -6.87 -8.00 1.49
N GLY A 73 -6.94 -8.93 0.54
CA GLY A 73 -7.47 -8.66 -0.78
C GLY A 73 -8.82 -7.98 -0.61
N VAL A 74 -8.92 -6.70 -1.00
CA VAL A 74 -10.20 -6.01 -1.01
C VAL A 74 -11.05 -6.80 -1.97
N ALA A 75 -12.00 -7.57 -1.43
CA ALA A 75 -13.04 -8.15 -2.24
C ALA A 75 -13.69 -6.95 -2.95
N LYS A 76 -13.42 -6.80 -4.25
CA LYS A 76 -14.07 -5.78 -5.05
C LYS A 76 -15.56 -6.11 -5.00
N GLN A 77 -16.31 -5.38 -4.17
CA GLN A 77 -17.75 -5.39 -4.21
C GLN A 77 -18.13 -4.82 -5.58
N SER A 78 -18.43 -5.70 -6.53
CA SER A 78 -19.03 -5.31 -7.79
C SER A 78 -20.43 -4.83 -7.46
N ALA A 79 -20.60 -3.50 -7.43
CA ALA A 79 -21.92 -2.92 -7.56
C ALA A 79 -22.38 -3.16 -9.01
N PRO A 80 -23.56 -3.77 -9.24
CA PRO A 80 -24.15 -3.83 -10.57
C PRO A 80 -24.73 -2.45 -10.91
N GLY A 81 -23.85 -1.51 -11.27
CA GLY A 81 -24.22 -0.22 -11.85
C GLY A 81 -24.16 -0.34 -13.37
N GLN A 82 -25.31 -0.58 -14.00
CA GLN A 82 -25.43 -0.57 -15.45
C GLN A 82 -25.21 0.85 -15.98
N ALA A 83 -24.32 0.98 -16.96
CA ALA A 83 -24.08 2.25 -17.65
C ALA A 83 -25.36 2.72 -18.35
N VAL A 84 -25.80 3.94 -18.05
CA VAL A 84 -26.83 4.64 -18.82
C VAL A 84 -26.16 5.21 -20.08
N GLY A 85 -25.94 4.35 -21.07
CA GLY A 85 -25.65 4.77 -22.44
C GLY A 85 -26.96 5.24 -23.07
N GLY A 86 -27.21 6.54 -22.99
CA GLY A 86 -28.23 7.19 -23.80
C GLY A 86 -27.75 7.28 -25.24
N GLU A 87 -28.58 6.78 -26.15
CA GLU A 87 -28.82 7.16 -27.56
C GLU A 87 -29.11 5.91 -28.39
N GLY A 88 -30.37 5.50 -28.36
CA GLY A 88 -30.97 4.57 -29.30
C GLY A 88 -32.06 5.30 -30.07
N GLY A 89 -31.67 5.97 -31.16
CA GLY A 89 -32.57 6.30 -32.25
C GLY A 89 -32.61 5.13 -33.25
N ALA A 90 -33.81 4.91 -33.78
CA ALA A 90 -34.18 4.05 -34.90
C ALA A 90 -34.50 2.58 -34.59
N ALA A 91 -35.64 2.19 -35.16
CA ALA A 91 -36.46 1.03 -34.89
C ALA A 91 -36.26 -0.11 -35.91
N ALA A 92 -36.91 -1.24 -35.59
CA ALA A 92 -37.13 -2.46 -36.38
C ALA A 92 -35.88 -3.34 -36.56
N ASP A 93 -35.93 -4.67 -36.49
CA ASP A 93 -36.98 -5.61 -36.89
C ASP A 93 -36.80 -6.95 -36.16
N GLY A 94 -37.85 -7.76 -36.11
CA GLY A 94 -38.07 -8.87 -35.19
C GLY A 94 -37.17 -10.10 -35.36
N SER A 95 -37.10 -10.90 -34.29
CA SER A 95 -37.38 -12.35 -34.28
C SER A 95 -37.04 -12.96 -32.92
N THR A 96 -38.06 -13.55 -32.32
CA THR A 96 -38.13 -14.21 -31.02
C THR A 96 -37.33 -15.52 -30.95
N LYS A 97 -36.62 -15.77 -29.85
CA LYS A 97 -36.69 -17.05 -29.13
C LYS A 97 -36.48 -16.86 -27.61
N PRO A 98 -37.17 -17.68 -26.80
CA PRO A 98 -37.65 -17.29 -25.48
C PRO A 98 -36.57 -17.48 -24.42
N LYS A 99 -36.39 -16.46 -23.58
CA LYS A 99 -35.72 -16.64 -22.29
C LYS A 99 -36.64 -17.52 -21.44
N GLU A 100 -36.21 -18.72 -21.11
CA GLU A 100 -36.91 -19.60 -20.18
C GLU A 100 -36.95 -18.91 -18.81
N LEU A 101 -38.10 -18.33 -18.48
CA LEU A 101 -38.29 -17.57 -17.25
C LEU A 101 -38.38 -18.57 -16.08
N THR A 102 -37.24 -18.83 -15.43
CA THR A 102 -37.17 -19.70 -14.25
C THR A 102 -37.99 -19.11 -13.10
N GLY A 103 -38.51 -19.98 -12.23
CA GLY A 103 -39.77 -19.81 -11.47
C GLY A 103 -40.06 -18.48 -10.76
N PHE A 104 -39.07 -17.65 -10.42
CA PHE A 104 -39.32 -16.33 -9.86
C PHE A 104 -39.66 -15.27 -10.94
N GLU A 105 -39.06 -15.36 -12.13
CA GLU A 105 -39.37 -14.48 -13.27
C GLU A 105 -40.80 -14.72 -13.79
N SER A 106 -41.31 -15.95 -13.67
CA SER A 106 -42.71 -16.27 -14.02
C SER A 106 -43.72 -15.73 -12.99
N VAL A 107 -43.31 -15.51 -11.74
CA VAL A 107 -44.13 -14.85 -10.71
C VAL A 107 -44.16 -13.34 -10.95
N LEU A 108 -43.01 -12.73 -11.23
CA LEU A 108 -42.93 -11.31 -11.58
C LEU A 108 -43.75 -11.00 -12.84
N LYS A 109 -43.69 -11.87 -13.85
CA LYS A 109 -44.53 -11.71 -15.05
C LYS A 109 -46.02 -11.80 -14.72
N ARG A 110 -46.45 -12.70 -13.84
CA ARG A 110 -47.86 -12.78 -13.44
C ARG A 110 -48.33 -11.53 -12.67
N VAL A 111 -47.46 -10.95 -11.85
CA VAL A 111 -47.78 -9.72 -11.12
C VAL A 111 -47.83 -8.52 -12.08
N ASP A 112 -46.90 -8.45 -13.02
CA ASP A 112 -46.87 -7.43 -14.07
C ASP A 112 -48.10 -7.51 -14.98
N ASP A 113 -48.46 -8.71 -15.44
CA ASP A 113 -49.67 -8.95 -16.24
C ASP A 113 -50.96 -8.62 -15.43
N TYR A 114 -50.97 -8.85 -14.11
CA TYR A 114 -52.11 -8.55 -13.24
C TYR A 114 -52.28 -7.04 -12.97
N ILE A 115 -51.17 -6.30 -12.82
CA ILE A 115 -51.20 -4.85 -12.64
C ILE A 115 -51.44 -4.15 -13.99
N GLY A 116 -50.88 -4.66 -15.08
CA GLY A 116 -51.11 -4.17 -16.43
C GLY A 116 -52.50 -4.51 -16.99
N GLY A 117 -53.16 -5.53 -16.44
CA GLY A 117 -54.54 -5.92 -16.79
C GLY A 117 -55.64 -5.25 -15.95
N ALA A 118 -55.27 -4.39 -14.99
CA ALA A 118 -56.20 -3.50 -14.28
C ALA A 118 -56.20 -2.11 -14.92
N ALA A 119 -56.55 -2.07 -16.21
CA ALA A 119 -57.07 -0.90 -16.93
C ALA A 119 -58.10 -1.39 -17.97
#